data_AF-A0AA86J3N6-F1
#
_entry.id   AF-A0AA86J3N6-F1
#
_cell.length_a   1.000
_cell.length_b   1.000
_cell.length_c   1.000
_cell.angle_alpha   90.00
_cell.angle_beta   90.00
_cell.angle_gamma   90.00
#
_symmetry.space_group_name_H-M   'P 1'
#
loop_
_entity.id
_entity.type
_entity.pdbx_description
1 polymer ?
#
loop_
_entity_poly.entity_id
_entity_poly.type
_entity_poly.pdbx_seq_one_letter_code
_entity_poly.pdbx_strand_id
1 'polypeptide(L)'
;MAVEFATCSYPEFTPRMGVPIRATVGAPRYRLPYLLGGAMPEAAPERWFMQQEYGPFRESLRAKLDKIGVEQFTSVAEAIASRAGQPDGRVVFLCFENGLNRKGWCHRAMLAEWLREQTGQEVPELGTLSPDDPSAGAEPPPFEEMELF
;
A
#
# COMPACT_ATOMS: atom_id res chain seq x y z
N MET A 1 -13.32 12.52 -7.04
CA MET A 1 -12.45 11.75 -7.94
C MET A 1 -11.90 10.60 -7.11
N ALA A 2 -11.86 9.39 -7.67
CA ALA A 2 -11.52 8.19 -6.90
C ALA A 2 -10.03 7.88 -7.09
N VAL A 3 -9.32 7.64 -5.98
CA VAL A 3 -7.93 7.15 -6.02
C VAL A 3 -7.87 5.76 -6.66
N GLU A 4 -6.76 5.46 -7.33
CA GLU A 4 -6.43 4.09 -7.74
C GLU A 4 -5.71 3.35 -6.61
N PHE A 5 -6.00 2.06 -6.42
CA PHE A 5 -5.31 1.25 -5.42
C PHE A 5 -4.24 0.35 -6.02
N ALA A 6 -3.13 0.20 -5.30
CA ALA A 6 -2.10 -0.80 -5.58
C ALA A 6 -1.43 -1.27 -4.29
N THR A 7 -0.67 -2.34 -4.36
CA THR A 7 0.14 -2.88 -3.25
C THR A 7 1.59 -3.00 -3.65
N CYS A 8 2.52 -2.96 -2.70
CA CYS A 8 3.95 -3.16 -2.96
C CYS A 8 4.68 -3.56 -1.67
N SER A 9 5.86 -4.16 -1.80
CA SER A 9 6.77 -4.31 -0.67
C SER A 9 7.52 -3.00 -0.39
N TYR A 10 7.91 -2.73 0.87
CA TYR A 10 8.75 -1.56 1.17
C TYR A 10 10.06 -1.53 0.36
N PRO A 11 10.80 -2.65 0.20
CA PRO A 11 12.06 -2.61 -0.53
C PRO A 11 11.92 -2.29 -2.04
N GLU A 12 10.80 -2.64 -2.66
CA GLU A 12 10.61 -2.49 -4.12
C GLU A 12 9.88 -1.20 -4.51
N PHE A 13 9.29 -0.50 -3.54
CA PHE A 13 8.57 0.73 -3.81
C PHE A 13 9.51 1.83 -4.32
N THR A 14 9.08 2.52 -5.37
CA THR A 14 9.69 3.78 -5.82
C THR A 14 8.66 4.90 -5.82
N PRO A 15 9.03 6.17 -5.58
CA PRO A 15 8.08 7.29 -5.57
C PRO A 15 7.24 7.44 -6.85
N ARG A 16 7.70 6.90 -7.99
CA ARG A 16 6.96 6.89 -9.26
C ARG A 16 5.72 6.01 -9.24
N MET A 17 5.65 5.06 -8.32
CA MET A 17 4.53 4.13 -8.21
C MET A 17 3.27 4.78 -7.62
N GLY A 18 3.40 5.90 -6.91
CA GLY A 18 2.27 6.63 -6.31
C GLY A 18 2.55 7.10 -4.89
N VAL A 19 1.48 7.30 -4.11
CA VAL A 19 1.54 7.71 -2.70
C VAL A 19 1.72 6.48 -1.81
N PRO A 20 2.89 6.31 -1.15
CA PRO A 20 3.13 5.16 -0.30
C PRO A 20 2.41 5.30 1.04
N ILE A 21 1.52 4.34 1.34
CA ILE A 21 0.80 4.25 2.61
C ILE A 21 1.31 3.05 3.40
N ARG A 22 1.68 3.27 4.66
CA ARG A 22 1.96 2.18 5.58
C ARG A 22 0.69 1.43 5.94
N ALA A 23 0.63 0.16 5.55
CA ALA A 23 -0.42 -0.80 5.92
C ALA A 23 0.10 -1.88 6.89
N THR A 24 1.07 -1.56 7.76
CA THR A 24 1.71 -2.52 8.68
C THR A 24 1.53 -2.19 10.15
N VAL A 25 1.64 -3.23 10.98
CA VAL A 25 1.79 -3.07 12.44
C VAL A 25 3.17 -2.51 12.76
N GLY A 26 3.22 -1.19 12.95
CA GLY A 26 4.46 -0.47 13.24
C GLY A 26 5.19 -0.02 11.98
N ALA A 27 6.13 0.90 12.18
CA ALA A 27 6.94 1.50 11.12
C ALA A 27 8.17 0.63 10.78
N PRO A 28 8.71 0.76 9.56
CA PRO A 28 10.04 0.25 9.23
C PRO A 28 11.10 0.73 10.22
N ARG A 29 11.99 -0.19 10.63
CA ARG A 29 13.09 0.10 11.54
C ARG A 29 14.39 0.46 10.81
N TYR A 30 14.35 0.48 9.49
CA TYR A 30 15.43 0.90 8.61
C TYR A 30 15.04 2.22 7.93
N ARG A 31 16.04 2.96 7.45
CA ARG A 31 15.82 4.20 6.71
C ARG A 31 15.24 3.87 5.34
N LEU A 32 14.09 4.47 5.01
CA LEU A 32 13.54 4.42 3.66
C LEU A 32 14.20 5.50 2.79
N PRO A 33 14.48 5.22 1.51
CA PRO A 33 14.96 6.23 0.57
C PRO A 33 13.86 7.18 0.07
N TYR A 34 12.64 7.07 0.63
CA TYR A 34 11.47 7.85 0.28
C TYR A 34 10.64 8.19 1.53
N LEU A 35 9.76 9.19 1.42
CA LEU A 35 8.82 9.57 2.46
C LEU A 35 7.51 8.80 2.31
N LEU A 36 6.88 8.45 3.44
CA LEU A 36 5.53 7.91 3.46
C LEU A 36 4.51 9.04 3.31
N GLY A 37 3.49 8.86 2.47
CA GLY A 37 2.35 9.79 2.41
C GLY A 37 1.48 9.73 3.66
N GLY A 38 1.47 8.58 4.34
CA GLY A 38 0.78 8.42 5.60
C GLY A 38 0.81 6.98 6.12
N ALA A 39 0.07 6.76 7.19
CA ALA A 39 -0.20 5.44 7.72
C ALA A 39 -1.69 5.22 7.83
N MET A 40 -2.12 4.00 7.50
CA MET A 40 -3.52 3.59 7.57
C MET A 40 -3.63 2.30 8.42
N PRO A 41 -3.71 2.42 9.75
CA PRO A 41 -3.87 1.28 10.66
C PRO A 41 -5.10 0.41 10.34
N GLU A 42 -6.10 0.99 9.68
CA GLU A 42 -7.29 0.34 9.12
C GLU A 42 -6.91 -0.78 8.14
N ALA A 43 -5.94 -0.52 7.27
CA ALA A 43 -5.42 -1.45 6.28
C ALA A 43 -4.43 -2.49 6.86
N ALA A 44 -3.93 -2.26 8.08
CA ALA A 44 -2.98 -3.15 8.72
C ALA A 44 -3.66 -4.33 9.42
N PRO A 45 -3.06 -5.53 9.44
CA PRO A 45 -3.52 -6.61 10.32
C PRO A 45 -3.39 -6.21 11.80
N GLU A 46 -4.16 -6.83 12.69
CA GLU A 46 -3.98 -6.65 14.14
C GLU A 46 -2.85 -7.54 14.68
N ARG A 47 -2.24 -7.14 15.80
CA ARG A 47 -1.11 -7.89 16.40
C ARG A 47 -1.42 -9.35 16.67
N TRP A 48 -2.64 -9.66 17.07
CA TRP A 48 -3.06 -11.02 17.40
C TRP A 48 -3.30 -11.89 16.16
N PHE A 49 -3.52 -11.31 14.96
CA PHE A 49 -3.63 -12.08 13.71
C PHE A 49 -2.31 -12.80 13.38
N MET A 50 -1.16 -12.23 13.79
CA MET A 50 0.17 -12.73 13.41
C MET A 50 0.49 -14.15 13.90
N GLN A 51 -0.32 -14.70 14.82
CA GLN A 51 -0.19 -16.06 15.32
C GLN A 51 -1.04 -17.08 14.56
N GLN A 52 -1.86 -16.62 13.61
CA GLN A 52 -2.81 -17.43 12.86
C GLN A 52 -2.20 -18.00 11.57
N GLU A 53 -2.80 -19.09 11.09
CA GLU A 53 -2.58 -19.62 9.75
C GLU A 53 -3.49 -18.92 8.72
N TYR A 54 -3.23 -19.17 7.44
CA TYR A 54 -3.83 -18.46 6.29
C TYR A 54 -5.35 -18.24 6.40
N GLY A 55 -6.13 -19.29 6.62
CA GLY A 55 -7.60 -19.22 6.63
C GLY A 55 -8.14 -18.28 7.72
N PRO A 56 -7.86 -18.56 9.00
CA PRO A 56 -8.28 -17.69 10.10
C PRO A 56 -7.74 -16.26 10.00
N PHE A 57 -6.52 -16.10 9.48
CA PHE A 57 -5.95 -14.77 9.23
C PHE A 57 -6.77 -14.00 8.18
N ARG A 58 -7.06 -14.62 7.04
CA ARG A 58 -7.84 -14.02 5.95
C ARG A 58 -9.22 -13.62 6.43
N GLU A 59 -9.90 -14.51 7.16
CA GLU A 59 -11.22 -14.24 7.74
C GLU A 59 -11.19 -13.07 8.72
N SER A 60 -10.21 -13.04 9.62
CA SER A 60 -10.09 -11.97 10.62
C SER A 60 -9.77 -10.62 9.97
N LEU A 61 -8.86 -10.59 9.00
CA LEU A 61 -8.53 -9.38 8.25
C LEU A 61 -9.75 -8.89 7.46
N ARG A 62 -10.46 -9.80 6.79
CA ARG A 62 -11.64 -9.45 6.00
C ARG A 62 -12.77 -8.92 6.86
N ALA A 63 -13.09 -9.59 7.97
CA ALA A 63 -14.12 -9.12 8.91
C ALA A 63 -13.80 -7.72 9.46
N LYS A 64 -12.51 -7.42 9.69
CA LYS A 64 -12.08 -6.08 10.08
C LYS A 64 -12.33 -5.05 8.96
N LEU A 65 -11.93 -5.36 7.73
CA LEU A 65 -12.12 -4.46 6.58
C LEU A 65 -13.62 -4.23 6.29
N ASP A 66 -14.44 -5.28 6.35
CA ASP A 66 -15.89 -5.20 6.17
C ASP A 66 -16.55 -4.33 7.26
N LYS A 67 -16.06 -4.41 8.51
CA LYS A 67 -16.55 -3.55 9.61
C LYS A 67 -16.27 -2.06 9.37
N ILE A 68 -15.17 -1.73 8.69
CA ILE A 68 -14.83 -0.35 8.32
C ILE A 68 -15.67 0.09 7.12
N GLY A 69 -15.84 -0.81 6.14
CA GLY A 69 -16.57 -0.55 4.91
C GLY A 69 -15.72 0.20 3.87
N VAL A 70 -15.98 -0.09 2.60
CA VAL A 70 -15.20 0.43 1.46
C VAL A 70 -15.28 1.95 1.33
N GLU A 71 -16.42 2.56 1.67
CA GLU A 71 -16.61 4.01 1.58
C GLU A 71 -15.68 4.75 2.55
N GLN A 72 -15.69 4.35 3.83
CA GLN A 72 -14.81 4.93 4.84
C GLN A 72 -13.34 4.65 4.52
N PHE A 73 -13.03 3.42 4.09
CA PHE A 73 -11.67 3.04 3.69
C PHE A 73 -11.15 3.95 2.57
N THR A 74 -11.95 4.14 1.51
CA THR A 74 -11.60 4.98 0.36
C THR A 74 -11.42 6.43 0.78
N SER A 75 -12.32 6.96 1.61
CA SER A 75 -12.23 8.34 2.10
C SER A 75 -10.93 8.61 2.87
N VAL A 76 -10.46 7.66 3.69
CA VAL A 76 -9.18 7.78 4.39
C VAL A 76 -8.01 7.75 3.42
N ALA A 77 -8.04 6.87 2.41
CA ALA A 77 -7.01 6.80 1.38
C ALA A 77 -6.93 8.10 0.55
N GLU A 78 -8.06 8.64 0.12
CA GLU A 78 -8.18 9.92 -0.58
C GLU A 78 -7.63 11.07 0.26
N ALA A 79 -7.95 11.11 1.55
CA ALA A 79 -7.44 12.14 2.45
C ALA A 79 -5.91 12.07 2.59
N ILE A 80 -5.32 10.88 2.61
CA ILE A 80 -3.86 10.71 2.63
C ILE A 80 -3.25 11.15 1.30
N ALA A 81 -3.84 10.75 0.18
CA ALA A 81 -3.38 11.11 -1.17
C ALA A 81 -3.41 12.64 -1.39
N SER A 82 -4.49 13.29 -0.97
CA SER A 82 -4.67 14.75 -1.00
C SER A 82 -3.60 15.48 -0.17
N ARG A 83 -3.34 15.02 1.07
CA ARG A 83 -2.27 15.60 1.93
C ARG A 83 -0.87 15.40 1.36
N ALA A 84 -0.66 14.35 0.57
CA ALA A 84 0.57 14.09 -0.16
C ALA A 84 0.69 14.88 -1.48
N GLY A 85 -0.28 15.75 -1.80
CA GLY A 85 -0.29 16.57 -3.02
C GLY A 85 -0.71 15.81 -4.28
N GLN A 86 -1.27 14.61 -4.15
CA GLN A 86 -1.71 13.77 -5.26
C GLN A 86 -3.16 13.31 -5.05
N PRO A 87 -4.15 14.22 -5.08
CA PRO A 87 -5.55 13.91 -4.77
C PRO A 87 -6.17 12.85 -5.69
N ASP A 88 -5.68 12.75 -6.93
CA ASP A 88 -6.10 11.75 -7.94
C ASP A 88 -5.01 10.72 -8.21
N GLY A 89 -4.03 10.63 -7.32
CA GLY A 89 -2.89 9.72 -7.46
C GLY A 89 -3.23 8.28 -7.10
N ARG A 90 -2.38 7.37 -7.55
CA ARG A 90 -2.37 5.99 -7.09
C ARG A 90 -1.91 5.92 -5.64
N VAL A 91 -2.67 5.24 -4.80
CA VAL A 91 -2.31 4.90 -3.43
C VAL A 91 -1.69 3.51 -3.41
N VAL A 92 -0.51 3.39 -2.82
CA VAL A 92 0.24 2.12 -2.76
C VAL A 92 0.37 1.66 -1.31
N PHE A 93 -0.31 0.56 -0.97
CA PHE A 93 -0.24 -0.02 0.38
C PHE A 93 1.04 -0.86 0.54
N LEU A 94 1.88 -0.46 1.49
CA LEU A 94 3.20 -1.03 1.72
C LEU A 94 3.21 -2.04 2.86
N CYS A 95 4.01 -3.09 2.66
CA CYS A 95 4.23 -4.17 3.61
C CYS A 95 5.68 -4.69 3.58
N PHE A 96 6.13 -5.36 4.65
CA PHE A 96 7.54 -5.74 4.84
C PHE A 96 7.99 -6.93 4.00
N GLU A 97 7.09 -7.86 3.73
CA GLU A 97 7.39 -9.11 3.08
C GLU A 97 7.79 -8.86 1.61
N ASN A 98 9.04 -9.17 1.26
CA ASN A 98 9.46 -9.21 -0.14
C ASN A 98 9.03 -10.57 -0.73
N GLY A 99 8.19 -10.54 -1.77
CA GLY A 99 7.44 -11.71 -2.25
C GLY A 99 6.33 -12.18 -1.30
N LEU A 100 5.49 -13.11 -1.79
CA LEU A 100 4.61 -13.90 -0.93
C LEU A 100 5.52 -14.62 0.09
N ASN A 101 5.25 -14.49 1.38
CA ASN A 101 6.14 -14.90 2.48
C ASN A 101 6.64 -16.37 2.38
N ARG A 102 7.46 -16.82 3.34
CA ARG A 102 7.85 -18.26 3.48
C ARG A 102 6.65 -19.23 3.62
N LYS A 103 5.43 -18.71 3.85
CA LYS A 103 4.16 -19.44 3.90
C LYS A 103 3.32 -19.32 2.60
N GLY A 104 3.79 -18.61 1.57
CA GLY A 104 3.10 -18.40 0.30
C GLY A 104 1.97 -17.35 0.27
N TRP A 105 1.81 -16.51 1.29
CA TRP A 105 0.73 -15.49 1.35
C TRP A 105 1.15 -14.19 2.03
N CYS A 106 0.38 -13.11 1.85
CA CYS A 106 0.64 -11.83 2.52
C CYS A 106 -0.67 -11.06 2.76
N HIS A 107 -0.73 -10.26 3.83
CA HIS A 107 -1.90 -9.45 4.15
C HIS A 107 -2.19 -8.40 3.06
N ARG A 108 -1.17 -7.88 2.37
CA ARG A 108 -1.39 -6.92 1.27
C ARG A 108 -2.12 -7.55 0.09
N ALA A 109 -1.83 -8.82 -0.23
CA ALA A 109 -2.54 -9.55 -1.28
C ALA A 109 -4.02 -9.78 -0.91
N MET A 110 -4.29 -10.08 0.36
CA MET A 110 -5.67 -10.19 0.86
C MET A 110 -6.40 -8.85 0.88
N LEU A 111 -5.70 -7.75 1.18
CA LEU A 111 -6.23 -6.40 1.09
C LEU A 111 -6.57 -6.04 -0.36
N ALA A 112 -5.69 -6.36 -1.30
CA ALA A 112 -5.93 -6.16 -2.73
C ALA A 112 -7.15 -6.94 -3.23
N GLU A 113 -7.27 -8.21 -2.83
CA GLU A 113 -8.43 -9.05 -3.14
C GLU A 113 -9.73 -8.41 -2.62
N TRP A 114 -9.74 -7.99 -1.35
CA TRP A 114 -10.90 -7.34 -0.75
C TRP A 114 -11.26 -6.03 -1.47
N LEU A 115 -10.29 -5.16 -1.75
CA LEU A 115 -10.52 -3.90 -2.47
C LEU A 115 -11.11 -4.15 -3.86
N ARG A 116 -10.57 -5.12 -4.60
CA ARG A 116 -11.10 -5.50 -5.93
C ARG A 116 -12.55 -5.94 -5.84
N GLU A 117 -12.90 -6.76 -4.87
CA GLU A 117 -14.27 -7.24 -4.70
C GLU A 117 -15.25 -6.14 -4.28
N GLN A 118 -14.81 -5.18 -3.46
CA GLN A 118 -15.67 -4.08 -3.00
C GLN A 118 -15.83 -2.96 -4.04
N THR A 119 -14.80 -2.73 -4.86
CA THR A 119 -14.76 -1.56 -5.76
C THR A 119 -14.88 -1.92 -7.24
N GLY A 120 -14.64 -3.19 -7.59
CA GLY A 120 -14.46 -3.62 -8.99
C GLY A 120 -13.15 -3.16 -9.64
N GLN A 121 -12.29 -2.42 -8.94
CA GLN A 121 -11.00 -1.97 -9.46
C GLN A 121 -9.97 -3.10 -9.44
N GLU A 122 -9.13 -3.16 -10.46
CA GLU A 122 -7.91 -3.97 -10.39
C GLU A 122 -6.94 -3.34 -9.40
N VAL A 123 -6.37 -4.16 -8.51
CA VAL A 123 -5.41 -3.72 -7.47
C VAL A 123 -4.09 -4.44 -7.70
N PRO A 124 -3.20 -3.90 -8.56
CA PRO A 124 -1.97 -4.58 -8.93
C PRO A 124 -0.96 -4.59 -7.78
N GLU A 125 -0.23 -5.70 -7.67
CA GLU A 125 0.99 -5.79 -6.88
C GLU A 125 2.16 -5.22 -7.71
N LEU A 126 2.65 -4.05 -7.31
CA LEU A 126 3.80 -3.38 -7.89
C LEU A 126 5.10 -3.89 -7.28
N GLY A 127 6.21 -3.68 -7.97
CA GLY A 127 7.54 -4.05 -7.48
C GLY A 127 7.96 -5.48 -7.80
N THR A 128 7.05 -6.34 -8.26
CA THR A 128 7.33 -7.70 -8.77
C THR A 128 7.92 -7.72 -10.19
N LEU A 129 8.47 -6.59 -10.65
CA LEU A 129 9.01 -6.46 -11.98
C LEU A 129 10.23 -7.37 -12.12
N SER A 130 10.08 -8.41 -12.94
CA SER A 130 11.24 -9.04 -13.58
C SER A 130 12.10 -7.94 -14.22
N PRO A 131 13.43 -8.14 -14.31
CA PRO A 131 14.39 -7.12 -14.78
C PRO A 131 14.11 -6.51 -16.17
N ASP A 132 13.06 -6.93 -16.87
CA ASP A 132 12.67 -6.50 -18.21
C ASP A 132 11.57 -5.41 -18.26
N ASP A 133 11.11 -4.87 -17.12
CA ASP A 133 10.06 -3.86 -17.12
C ASP A 133 10.60 -2.42 -17.39
N PRO A 134 10.15 -1.75 -18.47
CA PRO A 134 10.67 -0.45 -18.91
C PRO A 134 10.32 0.73 -17.98
N SER A 135 9.48 0.54 -16.96
CA SER A 135 9.18 1.59 -15.98
C SER A 135 10.32 1.86 -14.98
N ALA A 136 11.33 0.98 -14.92
CA ALA A 136 12.48 1.09 -14.03
C ALA A 136 13.52 2.17 -14.42
N GLY A 137 13.44 2.71 -15.66
CA GLY A 137 14.53 3.52 -16.24
C GLY A 137 14.34 5.03 -16.29
N ALA A 138 13.22 5.58 -15.82
CA ALA A 138 13.04 7.03 -15.88
C ALA A 138 13.77 7.73 -14.71
N GLU A 139 14.72 8.62 -15.01
CA GLU A 139 15.37 9.49 -14.02
C GLU A 139 14.38 10.55 -13.51
N PRO A 140 14.29 10.78 -12.19
CA PRO A 140 13.39 11.79 -11.64
C PRO A 140 13.76 13.18 -12.17
N PRO A 141 12.80 14.08 -12.41
CA PRO A 141 13.14 15.47 -12.63
C PRO A 141 13.89 16.00 -11.40
N PRO A 142 14.89 16.87 -11.58
CA PRO A 142 15.62 17.44 -10.45
C PRO A 142 14.63 18.11 -9.49
N PHE A 143 14.84 17.89 -8.20
CA PHE A 143 14.11 18.53 -7.12
C PHE A 143 14.48 20.02 -7.16
N GLU A 144 13.67 20.83 -7.86
CA GLU A 144 13.80 22.29 -7.79
C GLU A 144 13.55 22.70 -6.33
N GLU A 145 14.57 23.30 -5.75
CA GLU A 145 14.60 23.87 -4.41
C GLU A 145 13.42 24.85 -4.28
N MET A 146 12.50 24.55 -3.35
CA MET A 146 11.58 25.56 -2.86
C MET A 146 12.39 26.61 -2.11
N GLU A 147 12.83 27.65 -2.81
CA GLU A 147 13.24 28.89 -2.16
C GLU A 147 12.04 29.44 -1.39
N LEU A 148 12.18 29.45 -0.08
CA LEU A 148 11.35 30.20 0.86
C LEU A 148 11.44 31.68 0.51
N PHE A 149 10.41 32.26 -0.12
CA PHE A 149 9.90 33.61 0.16
C PHE A 149 8.44 33.74 -0.27
#